data_AF-A0A1B9S1D5-F1
#
_entry.id   AF-A0A1B9S1D5-F1
#
_cell.length_a   1.000
_cell.length_b   1.000
_cell.length_c   1.000
_cell.angle_alpha   90.00
_cell.angle_beta   90.00
_cell.angle_gamma   90.00
#
_symmetry.space_group_name_H-M   'P 1'
#
loop_
_entity.id
_entity.type
_entity.pdbx_description
1 polymer ?
#
loop_
_entity_poly.entity_id
_entity_poly.type
_entity_poly.pdbx_seq_one_letter_code
_entity_poly.pdbx_strand_id
1 'polypeptide(L)'
;MTFPNIQLPQRALMLSQGVISTPKASFFSLPVLIALTAFLAISETPGILRDWTINQNPVVLDSGDIRDGKCSTRKGFFTNCSAHLNYTYKGQSYDKDVEIMFVDIHSGDYDTNLVISGDHPDLATLSLGLDMLWNRIITLAVFVALLGGTCLAMIFLILRVWRVRGQLREPARLEPVPVEITGFDRRRQRLSVTYADKIGGRKTGRAGHTHFEPGQEPLIVGENGGKAVGLAVWHGNTALPVLLDERLERIEMTPEERTAALAPLAAELGDSRPGLVVQGKKGWSIKARLAAALLVILLIIGGIFGYWLWYVTSATSQFTSPAMDINNMMPESVNRWGCDQLKKRFGDQRAPFGCTASDYSSWK
;
A
#
# COMPACT_ATOMS: atom_id res chain seq x y z
N MET A 1 -1.23 24.58 -27.05
CA MET A 1 -1.73 23.72 -28.15
C MET A 1 -3.22 23.98 -28.25
N THR A 2 -3.68 24.42 -29.41
CA THR A 2 -5.11 24.52 -29.74
C THR A 2 -5.53 23.18 -30.31
N PHE A 3 -6.50 22.53 -29.66
CA PHE A 3 -7.07 21.27 -30.19
C PHE A 3 -8.27 21.61 -31.07
N PRO A 4 -8.54 20.78 -32.09
CA PRO A 4 -9.70 20.94 -32.94
C PRO A 4 -10.99 21.12 -32.15
N ASN A 5 -11.81 22.09 -32.58
CA ASN A 5 -13.04 22.41 -31.88
C ASN A 5 -14.21 21.58 -32.41
N ILE A 6 -14.93 20.90 -31.53
CA ILE A 6 -16.15 20.16 -31.86
C ILE A 6 -17.37 21.04 -31.55
N GLN A 7 -18.31 21.14 -32.49
CA GLN A 7 -19.57 21.83 -32.25
C GLN A 7 -20.63 20.85 -31.76
N LEU A 8 -20.68 20.65 -30.44
CA LEU A 8 -21.73 19.82 -29.81
C LEU A 8 -23.03 20.62 -29.63
N PRO A 9 -24.21 19.98 -29.75
CA PRO A 9 -25.49 20.64 -29.49
C PRO A 9 -25.54 21.25 -28.08
N GLN A 10 -26.06 22.47 -27.97
CA GLN A 10 -26.17 23.20 -26.69
C GLN A 10 -27.35 22.72 -25.80
N ARG A 11 -28.04 21.65 -26.20
CA ARG A 11 -29.14 21.04 -25.45
C ARG A 11 -28.65 19.96 -24.49
N ALA A 12 -29.49 19.58 -23.55
CA ALA A 12 -29.19 18.47 -22.65
C ALA A 12 -29.22 17.15 -23.43
N LEU A 13 -28.15 16.36 -23.30
CA LEU A 13 -27.97 15.07 -23.98
C LEU A 13 -27.64 13.98 -22.96
N MET A 14 -27.98 12.75 -23.31
CA MET A 14 -27.65 11.56 -22.53
C MET A 14 -26.45 10.85 -23.14
N LEU A 15 -25.70 10.13 -22.30
CA LEU A 15 -24.55 9.34 -22.72
C LEU A 15 -24.86 7.84 -22.56
N SER A 16 -24.30 7.03 -23.45
CA SER A 16 -24.55 5.59 -23.45
C SER A 16 -24.03 4.92 -22.17
N GLN A 17 -24.68 3.83 -21.77
CA GLN A 17 -24.30 3.11 -20.55
C GLN A 17 -22.97 2.36 -20.75
N GLY A 18 -22.22 2.20 -19.66
CA GLY A 18 -20.98 1.41 -19.67
C GLY A 18 -19.74 2.14 -20.22
N VAL A 19 -19.87 3.38 -20.69
CA VAL A 19 -18.76 4.20 -21.22
C VAL A 19 -17.67 4.53 -20.21
N ILE A 20 -17.96 4.41 -18.91
CA ILE A 20 -16.94 4.40 -17.85
C ILE A 20 -16.96 3.03 -17.18
N SER A 21 -15.80 2.38 -17.12
CA SER A 21 -15.61 1.07 -16.51
C SER A 21 -14.66 1.12 -15.32
N THR A 22 -14.87 0.21 -14.38
CA THR A 22 -13.84 -0.19 -13.43
C THR A 22 -13.13 -1.42 -13.99
N PRO A 23 -11.80 -1.53 -13.86
CA PRO A 23 -11.08 -2.73 -14.25
C PRO A 23 -11.67 -3.96 -13.55
N LYS A 24 -11.92 -5.05 -14.28
CA LYS A 24 -12.49 -6.29 -13.69
C LYS A 24 -11.64 -6.82 -12.54
N ALA A 25 -10.32 -6.66 -12.65
CA ALA A 25 -9.37 -7.03 -11.61
C ALA A 25 -9.68 -6.36 -10.27
N SER A 26 -10.23 -5.14 -10.25
CA SER A 26 -10.57 -4.42 -9.02
C SER A 26 -11.69 -5.11 -8.23
N PHE A 27 -12.66 -5.73 -8.90
CA PHE A 27 -13.76 -6.44 -8.21
C PHE A 27 -13.32 -7.76 -7.58
N PHE A 28 -12.31 -8.42 -8.15
CA PHE A 28 -11.76 -9.64 -7.58
C PHE A 28 -10.69 -9.35 -6.51
N SER A 29 -9.82 -8.38 -6.76
CA SER A 29 -8.74 -8.03 -5.82
C SER A 29 -9.25 -7.38 -4.53
N LEU A 30 -10.31 -6.58 -4.57
CA LEU A 30 -10.86 -5.93 -3.38
C LEU A 30 -11.28 -6.93 -2.27
N PRO A 31 -12.15 -7.92 -2.51
CA PRO A 31 -12.53 -8.88 -1.47
C PRO A 31 -11.35 -9.72 -0.99
N VAL A 32 -10.40 -10.06 -1.88
CA VAL A 32 -9.18 -10.78 -1.50
C VAL A 32 -8.32 -9.93 -0.56
N LEU A 33 -8.12 -8.64 -0.85
CA LEU A 33 -7.36 -7.74 0.01
C LEU A 33 -8.05 -7.50 1.36
N ILE A 34 -9.39 -7.37 1.37
CA ILE A 34 -10.17 -7.26 2.61
C ILE A 34 -9.99 -8.51 3.46
N ALA A 35 -10.16 -9.70 2.85
CA ALA A 35 -9.99 -10.97 3.55
C ALA A 35 -8.58 -11.14 4.11
N LEU A 36 -7.55 -10.78 3.33
CA LEU A 36 -6.16 -10.81 3.77
C LEU A 36 -5.90 -9.84 4.94
N THR A 37 -6.42 -8.61 4.85
CA THR A 37 -6.26 -7.60 5.92
C THR A 37 -6.96 -8.06 7.20
N ALA A 38 -8.18 -8.59 7.09
CA ALA A 38 -8.94 -9.10 8.22
C ALA A 38 -8.26 -10.33 8.83
N PHE A 39 -7.76 -11.26 8.01
CA PHE A 39 -7.03 -12.44 8.48
C PHE A 39 -5.81 -12.03 9.31
N LEU A 40 -4.96 -11.13 8.79
CA LEU A 40 -3.79 -10.62 9.51
C LEU A 40 -4.15 -9.93 10.82
N ALA A 41 -5.19 -9.08 10.81
CA ALA A 41 -5.62 -8.40 12.02
C ALA A 41 -6.16 -9.38 13.07
N ILE A 42 -6.97 -10.36 12.66
CA ILE A 42 -7.59 -11.32 13.59
C ILE A 42 -6.57 -12.33 14.11
N SER A 43 -5.59 -12.76 13.31
CA SER A 43 -4.59 -13.75 13.73
C SER A 43 -3.57 -13.16 14.71
N GLU A 44 -3.07 -11.95 14.46
CA GLU A 44 -1.95 -11.39 15.23
C GLU A 44 -2.38 -10.64 16.50
N THR A 45 -3.57 -10.02 16.48
CA THR A 45 -4.02 -9.14 17.56
C THR A 45 -4.14 -9.83 18.91
N PRO A 46 -4.68 -11.06 19.05
CA PRO A 46 -4.80 -11.71 20.35
C PRO A 46 -3.46 -11.89 21.07
N GLY A 47 -2.41 -12.30 20.35
CA GLY A 47 -1.07 -12.46 20.91
C GLY A 47 -0.47 -11.12 21.33
N ILE A 48 -0.68 -10.06 20.53
CA ILE A 48 -0.22 -8.71 20.86
C ILE A 48 -0.94 -8.17 22.11
N LEU A 49 -2.25 -8.35 22.22
CA LEU A 49 -3.03 -7.91 23.39
C LEU A 49 -2.62 -8.66 24.65
N ARG A 50 -2.40 -9.97 24.57
CA ARG A 50 -1.87 -10.77 25.68
C ARG A 50 -0.54 -10.21 26.16
N ASP A 51 0.42 -10.06 25.25
CA ASP A 51 1.78 -9.65 25.58
C ASP A 51 1.81 -8.19 26.07
N TRP A 52 0.93 -7.32 25.56
CA TRP A 52 0.74 -5.97 26.07
C TRP A 52 0.19 -5.94 27.50
N THR A 53 -0.76 -6.81 27.84
CA THR A 53 -1.27 -6.96 29.22
C THR A 53 -0.18 -7.46 30.17
N ILE A 54 0.62 -8.45 29.74
CA ILE A 54 1.75 -8.97 30.53
C ILE A 54 2.79 -7.86 30.77
N ASN A 55 3.07 -7.02 29.76
CA ASN A 55 4.05 -5.94 29.85
C ASN A 55 3.71 -4.86 30.91
N GLN A 56 2.46 -4.77 31.39
CA GLN A 56 2.08 -3.79 32.42
C GLN A 56 2.58 -4.17 33.82
N ASN A 57 2.59 -5.46 34.14
CA ASN A 57 3.06 -6.00 35.42
C ASN A 57 3.75 -7.35 35.18
N PRO A 58 4.95 -7.35 34.56
CA PRO A 58 5.63 -8.58 34.17
C PRO A 58 6.32 -9.25 35.38
N VAL A 59 6.09 -10.54 35.56
CA VAL A 59 6.77 -11.38 36.56
C VAL A 59 7.53 -12.48 35.85
N VAL A 60 8.86 -12.49 36.00
CA VAL A 60 9.73 -13.53 35.45
C VAL A 60 9.72 -14.73 36.40
N LEU A 61 9.52 -15.94 35.87
CA LEU A 61 9.53 -17.17 36.65
C LEU A 61 10.79 -17.98 36.35
N ASP A 62 11.61 -18.21 37.37
CA ASP A 62 12.78 -19.10 37.28
C ASP A 62 12.39 -20.58 37.34
N SER A 63 11.18 -20.89 37.83
CA SER A 63 10.63 -22.24 37.98
C SER A 63 9.47 -22.46 36.99
N GLY A 64 9.81 -22.78 35.74
CA GLY A 64 8.88 -23.14 34.68
C GLY A 64 9.58 -23.95 33.59
N ASP A 65 8.84 -24.80 32.90
CA ASP A 65 9.36 -25.65 31.82
C ASP A 65 8.93 -25.08 30.47
N ILE A 66 9.91 -24.85 29.59
CA ILE A 66 9.71 -24.39 28.20
C ILE A 66 10.00 -25.58 27.30
N ARG A 67 8.96 -26.17 26.72
CA ARG A 67 9.05 -27.34 25.83
C ARG A 67 8.85 -26.95 24.37
N ASP A 68 9.46 -27.74 23.48
CA ASP A 68 9.31 -27.67 22.03
C ASP A 68 9.51 -26.26 21.42
N GLY A 69 10.40 -25.47 22.02
CA GLY A 69 10.78 -24.16 21.53
C GLY A 69 11.37 -24.25 20.12
N LYS A 70 10.70 -23.64 19.14
CA LYS A 70 11.14 -23.65 17.74
C LYS A 70 10.92 -22.31 17.09
N CYS A 71 11.99 -21.74 16.54
CA CYS A 71 11.94 -20.54 15.71
C CYS A 71 12.25 -20.87 14.24
N SER A 72 11.52 -20.26 13.31
CA SER A 72 11.73 -20.41 11.87
C SER A 72 11.59 -19.06 11.17
N THR A 73 12.66 -18.62 10.50
CA THR A 73 12.67 -17.39 9.71
C THR A 73 12.37 -17.70 8.24
N ARG A 74 11.31 -17.09 7.71
CA ARG A 74 10.88 -17.21 6.31
C ARG A 74 11.14 -15.91 5.56
N LYS A 75 11.49 -16.02 4.28
CA LYS A 75 11.73 -14.89 3.37
C LYS A 75 12.81 -13.90 3.84
N GLY A 76 13.66 -14.32 4.79
CA GLY A 76 14.81 -13.56 5.29
C GLY A 76 14.50 -12.50 6.35
N PHE A 77 13.24 -12.34 6.77
CA PHE A 77 12.88 -11.34 7.79
C PHE A 77 11.63 -11.65 8.63
N PHE A 78 10.79 -12.62 8.27
CA PHE A 78 9.64 -13.01 9.10
C PHE A 78 10.03 -14.18 9.99
N THR A 79 10.16 -13.97 11.30
CA THR A 79 10.51 -15.01 12.26
C THR A 79 9.27 -15.43 13.04
N ASN A 80 8.96 -16.72 12.99
CA ASN A 80 7.90 -17.34 13.78
C ASN A 80 8.52 -18.23 14.84
N CYS A 81 8.19 -18.00 16.10
CA CYS A 81 8.58 -18.83 17.24
C CYS A 81 7.35 -19.46 17.87
N SER A 82 7.44 -20.75 18.21
CA SER A 82 6.43 -21.49 18.97
C SER A 82 7.08 -22.12 20.20
N ALA A 83 6.37 -22.15 21.33
CA ALA A 83 6.79 -22.89 22.52
C ALA A 83 5.59 -23.34 23.34
N HIS A 84 5.76 -24.43 24.10
CA HIS A 84 4.80 -24.94 25.07
C HIS A 84 5.30 -24.60 26.48
N LEU A 85 4.49 -23.90 27.27
CA LEU A 85 4.85 -23.40 28.59
C LEU A 85 4.09 -24.17 29.67
N ASN A 86 4.81 -24.80 30.59
CA ASN A 86 4.23 -25.42 31.78
C ASN A 86 4.83 -24.79 33.03
N TYR A 87 3.97 -24.23 33.89
CA TYR A 87 4.43 -23.56 35.10
C TYR A 87 3.45 -23.68 36.24
N THR A 88 3.95 -23.54 37.46
CA THR A 88 3.13 -23.49 38.67
C THR A 88 3.32 -22.15 39.35
N TYR A 89 2.23 -21.44 39.60
CA TYR A 89 2.25 -20.15 40.29
C TYR A 89 1.19 -20.14 41.40
N LYS A 90 1.62 -19.78 42.62
CA LYS A 90 0.77 -19.79 43.83
C LYS A 90 -0.02 -21.10 44.03
N GLY A 91 0.60 -22.24 43.71
CA GLY A 91 0.00 -23.58 43.87
C GLY A 91 -1.00 -23.99 42.79
N GLN A 92 -1.20 -23.17 41.74
CA GLN A 92 -1.98 -23.54 40.55
C GLN A 92 -1.04 -23.81 39.38
N SER A 93 -1.28 -24.89 38.65
CA SER A 93 -0.51 -25.25 37.45
C SER A 93 -1.21 -24.77 36.18
N TYR A 94 -0.44 -24.26 35.25
CA TYR A 94 -0.90 -23.72 33.97
C TYR A 94 -0.15 -24.36 32.83
N ASP A 95 -0.87 -24.59 31.73
CA ASP A 95 -0.36 -25.14 30.49
C ASP A 95 -0.80 -24.20 29.35
N LYS A 96 0.17 -23.68 28.59
CA LYS A 96 -0.06 -22.63 27.59
C LYS A 96 0.82 -22.79 26.36
N ASP A 97 0.19 -22.71 25.21
CA ASP A 97 0.86 -22.60 23.92
C ASP A 97 1.11 -21.13 23.58
N VAL A 98 2.34 -20.81 23.21
CA VAL A 98 2.70 -19.46 22.78
C VAL A 98 3.27 -19.50 21.37
N GLU A 99 2.63 -18.74 20.50
CA GLU A 99 3.12 -18.45 19.15
C GLU A 99 3.41 -16.94 19.06
N ILE A 100 4.60 -16.62 18.53
CA ILE A 100 5.10 -15.27 18.42
C ILE A 100 5.66 -15.11 17.00
N MET A 101 5.02 -14.26 16.20
CA MET A 101 5.56 -13.82 14.90
C MET A 101 6.08 -12.40 15.02
N PHE A 102 7.29 -12.14 14.53
CA PHE A 102 7.90 -10.81 14.49
C PHE A 102 8.81 -10.66 13.26
N VAL A 103 9.22 -9.42 12.95
CA VAL A 103 10.15 -9.13 11.86
C VAL A 103 11.57 -9.02 12.41
N ASP A 104 12.44 -9.94 12.04
CA ASP A 104 13.83 -9.98 12.48
C ASP A 104 14.75 -10.52 11.38
N ILE A 105 15.93 -9.91 11.26
CA ILE A 105 16.96 -10.25 10.26
C ILE A 105 18.03 -11.17 10.89
N HIS A 106 17.94 -11.45 12.19
CA HIS A 106 18.84 -12.34 12.91
C HIS A 106 18.79 -13.79 12.42
N SER A 107 19.95 -14.45 12.48
CA SER A 107 20.10 -15.89 12.31
C SER A 107 20.85 -16.47 13.51
N GLY A 108 20.15 -17.22 14.37
CA GLY A 108 20.71 -17.82 15.57
C GLY A 108 19.62 -18.26 16.55
N ASP A 109 20.06 -18.78 17.70
CA ASP A 109 19.18 -19.20 18.79
C ASP A 109 18.79 -17.98 19.64
N TYR A 110 17.55 -17.98 20.12
CA TYR A 110 17.03 -16.94 21.03
C TYR A 110 17.04 -17.49 22.44
N ASP A 111 17.68 -16.79 23.38
CA ASP A 111 17.48 -17.07 24.80
C ASP A 111 16.25 -16.33 25.32
N THR A 112 15.47 -17.01 26.15
CA THR A 112 14.17 -16.52 26.58
C THR A 112 13.75 -17.09 27.93
N ASN A 113 13.21 -16.23 28.77
CA ASN A 113 12.64 -16.60 30.06
C ASN A 113 11.11 -16.73 29.96
N LEU A 114 10.53 -17.53 30.85
CA LEU A 114 9.08 -17.56 31.06
C LEU A 114 8.64 -16.30 31.80
N VAL A 115 7.66 -15.58 31.25
CA VAL A 115 7.11 -14.37 31.86
C VAL A 115 5.59 -14.48 31.95
N ILE A 116 5.04 -14.16 33.11
CA ILE A 116 3.59 -14.13 33.36
C ILE A 116 3.13 -12.71 33.72
N SER A 117 1.83 -12.45 33.61
CA SER A 117 1.24 -11.24 34.22
C SER A 117 1.08 -11.45 35.73
N GLY A 118 1.53 -10.47 36.52
CA GLY A 118 1.30 -10.46 37.96
C GLY A 118 -0.18 -10.35 38.35
N ASP A 119 -0.98 -9.71 37.49
CA ASP A 119 -2.41 -9.48 37.71
C ASP A 119 -3.27 -10.63 37.17
N HIS A 120 -2.85 -11.23 36.05
CA HIS A 120 -3.52 -12.33 35.36
C HIS A 120 -2.57 -13.51 35.13
N PRO A 121 -2.33 -14.37 36.14
CA PRO A 121 -1.36 -15.46 36.03
C PRO A 121 -1.66 -16.53 34.96
N ASP A 122 -2.88 -16.52 34.41
CA ASP A 122 -3.28 -17.35 33.28
C ASP A 122 -2.74 -16.87 31.93
N LEU A 123 -2.17 -15.66 31.88
CA LEU A 123 -1.46 -15.09 30.75
C LEU A 123 0.04 -15.31 30.93
N ALA A 124 0.62 -16.10 30.02
CA ALA A 124 2.05 -16.34 29.94
C ALA A 124 2.58 -16.05 28.55
N THR A 125 3.84 -15.66 28.49
CA THR A 125 4.59 -15.43 27.27
C THR A 125 6.08 -15.66 27.52
N LEU A 126 6.85 -15.58 26.45
CA LEU A 126 8.29 -15.60 26.48
C LEU A 126 8.82 -14.18 26.62
N SER A 127 9.95 -13.97 27.30
CA SER A 127 10.58 -12.63 27.37
C SER A 127 10.85 -12.08 25.97
N LEU A 128 11.16 -12.95 25.01
CA LEU A 128 11.27 -12.61 23.58
C LEU A 128 10.00 -11.96 23.02
N GLY A 129 8.81 -12.39 23.46
CA GLY A 129 7.53 -11.82 23.05
C GLY A 129 7.32 -10.38 23.52
N LEU A 130 7.80 -10.06 24.73
CA LEU A 130 7.80 -8.69 25.26
C LEU A 130 8.85 -7.82 24.58
N ASP A 131 10.05 -8.36 24.36
CA ASP A 131 11.15 -7.66 23.72
C ASP A 131 10.81 -7.27 22.27
N MET A 132 10.03 -8.12 21.58
CA MET A 132 9.54 -7.89 20.21
C MET A 132 8.14 -7.26 20.13
N LEU A 133 7.52 -6.88 21.26
CA LEU A 133 6.13 -6.40 21.30
C LEU A 133 5.91 -5.19 20.39
N TRP A 134 6.78 -4.18 20.46
CA TRP A 134 6.65 -2.97 19.64
C TRP A 134 6.87 -3.24 18.15
N ASN A 135 7.81 -4.14 17.81
CA ASN A 135 8.02 -4.55 16.43
C ASN A 135 6.78 -5.23 15.85
N ARG A 136 6.11 -6.07 16.64
CA ARG A 136 4.84 -6.71 16.25
C ARG A 136 3.71 -5.72 16.06
N ILE A 137 3.55 -4.79 17.00
CA ILE A 137 2.55 -3.71 16.93
C ILE A 137 2.76 -2.85 15.68
N ILE A 138 3.99 -2.37 15.46
CA ILE A 138 4.31 -1.49 14.33
C ILE A 138 4.15 -2.24 13.01
N THR A 139 4.65 -3.48 12.94
CA THR A 139 4.53 -4.32 11.74
C THR A 139 3.07 -4.53 11.37
N LEU A 140 2.24 -4.96 12.32
CA LEU A 140 0.81 -5.14 12.08
C LEU A 140 0.14 -3.83 11.66
N ALA A 141 0.42 -2.73 12.36
CA ALA A 141 -0.15 -1.42 12.04
C ALA A 141 0.20 -0.96 10.62
N VAL A 142 1.46 -1.13 10.18
CA VAL A 142 1.90 -0.78 8.82
C VAL A 142 1.20 -1.64 7.77
N PHE A 143 1.13 -2.96 7.97
CA PHE A 143 0.44 -3.85 7.02
C PHE A 143 -1.06 -3.54 6.94
N VAL A 144 -1.73 -3.33 8.07
CA VAL A 144 -3.15 -2.94 8.11
C VAL A 144 -3.37 -1.57 7.46
N ALA A 145 -2.49 -0.59 7.70
CA ALA A 145 -2.59 0.73 7.08
C ALA A 145 -2.39 0.68 5.56
N LEU A 146 -1.40 -0.07 5.07
CA LEU A 146 -1.13 -0.21 3.64
C LEU A 146 -2.24 -0.96 2.91
N LEU A 147 -2.62 -2.14 3.42
CA LEU A 147 -3.64 -2.97 2.79
C LEU A 147 -5.04 -2.36 2.96
N GLY A 148 -5.39 -1.94 4.18
CA GLY A 148 -6.65 -1.28 4.48
C GLY A 148 -6.80 0.07 3.77
N GLY A 149 -5.76 0.89 3.73
CA GLY A 149 -5.73 2.14 2.97
C GLY A 149 -5.93 1.91 1.47
N THR A 150 -5.31 0.86 0.92
CA THR A 150 -5.54 0.46 -0.48
C THR A 150 -6.98 0.04 -0.72
N CYS A 151 -7.58 -0.76 0.17
CA CYS A 151 -8.99 -1.13 0.10
C CYS A 151 -9.91 0.10 0.12
N LEU A 152 -9.68 1.05 1.04
CA LEU A 152 -10.45 2.29 1.14
C LEU A 152 -10.35 3.14 -0.13
N ALA A 153 -9.13 3.28 -0.67
CA ALA A 153 -8.91 3.99 -1.93
C ALA A 153 -9.66 3.33 -3.09
N MET A 154 -9.62 2.00 -3.19
CA MET A 154 -10.36 1.26 -4.22
C MET A 154 -11.87 1.41 -4.07
N ILE A 155 -12.41 1.31 -2.85
CA ILE A 155 -13.83 1.53 -2.58
C ILE A 155 -14.25 2.94 -3.02
N PHE A 156 -13.48 3.96 -2.66
CA PHE A 156 -13.75 5.33 -3.06
C PHE A 156 -13.76 5.52 -4.58
N LEU A 157 -12.82 4.90 -5.30
CA LEU A 157 -12.79 4.92 -6.77
C LEU A 157 -14.00 4.20 -7.38
N ILE A 158 -14.40 3.05 -6.85
CA ILE A 158 -15.57 2.29 -7.32
C ILE A 158 -16.85 3.10 -7.09
N LEU A 159 -17.06 3.62 -5.87
CA LEU A 159 -18.22 4.45 -5.52
C LEU A 159 -18.30 5.70 -6.40
N ARG A 160 -17.16 6.34 -6.70
CA ARG A 160 -17.10 7.46 -7.64
C ARG A 160 -17.59 7.06 -9.03
N VAL A 161 -17.09 5.94 -9.58
CA VAL A 161 -17.51 5.46 -10.90
C VAL A 161 -19.00 5.12 -10.91
N TRP A 162 -19.51 4.50 -9.85
CA TRP A 162 -20.93 4.19 -9.71
C TRP A 162 -21.79 5.44 -9.69
N ARG A 163 -21.38 6.46 -8.94
CA ARG A 163 -22.07 7.76 -8.90
C ARG A 163 -22.09 8.42 -10.28
N VAL A 164 -20.96 8.43 -10.99
CA VAL A 164 -20.89 8.98 -12.35
C VAL A 164 -21.82 8.20 -13.28
N ARG A 165 -21.78 6.86 -13.28
CA ARG A 165 -22.67 6.02 -14.10
C ARG A 165 -24.16 6.30 -13.87
N GLY A 166 -24.55 6.60 -12.63
CA GLY A 166 -25.91 7.02 -12.31
C GLY A 166 -26.26 8.35 -12.97
N GLN A 167 -25.38 9.34 -12.86
CA GLN A 167 -25.56 10.68 -13.43
C GLN A 167 -25.60 10.70 -14.96
N LEU A 168 -24.87 9.79 -15.64
CA LEU A 168 -24.87 9.72 -17.12
C LEU A 168 -26.25 9.45 -17.74
N ARG A 169 -27.20 8.97 -16.94
CA ARG A 169 -28.59 8.71 -17.38
C ARG A 169 -29.46 9.96 -17.38
N GLU A 170 -29.04 11.03 -16.72
CA GLU A 170 -29.79 12.27 -16.69
C GLU A 170 -29.38 13.15 -17.87
N PRO A 171 -30.32 13.81 -18.57
CA PRO A 171 -29.96 14.77 -19.61
C PRO A 171 -29.12 15.92 -19.01
N ALA A 172 -27.90 16.13 -19.53
CA ALA A 172 -27.05 17.23 -19.09
C ALA A 172 -26.30 17.86 -20.27
N ARG A 173 -25.79 19.08 -20.07
CA ARG A 173 -24.96 19.75 -21.07
C ARG A 173 -23.60 19.06 -21.18
N LEU A 174 -23.10 18.98 -22.41
CA LEU A 174 -21.80 18.40 -22.73
C LEU A 174 -20.77 19.50 -22.95
N GLU A 175 -19.66 19.45 -22.22
CA GLU A 175 -18.53 20.35 -22.41
C GLU A 175 -17.33 19.55 -22.94
N PRO A 176 -16.85 19.81 -24.17
CA PRO A 176 -15.74 19.06 -24.74
C PRO A 176 -14.42 19.40 -24.04
N VAL A 177 -13.62 18.37 -23.75
CA VAL A 177 -12.34 18.50 -23.05
C VAL A 177 -11.29 17.56 -23.65
N PRO A 178 -10.07 18.05 -23.94
CA PRO A 178 -8.98 17.19 -24.39
C PRO A 178 -8.42 16.38 -23.20
N VAL A 179 -8.31 15.06 -23.38
CA VAL A 179 -7.76 14.14 -22.37
C VAL A 179 -6.56 13.38 -22.92
N GLU A 180 -5.58 13.14 -22.05
CA GLU A 180 -4.37 12.39 -22.41
C GLU A 180 -4.66 10.89 -22.33
N ILE A 181 -4.36 10.13 -23.40
CA ILE A 181 -4.43 8.68 -23.35
C ILE A 181 -3.16 8.16 -22.66
N THR A 182 -3.35 7.52 -21.51
CA THR A 182 -2.24 7.09 -20.63
C THR A 182 -1.88 5.62 -20.80
N GLY A 183 -2.77 4.82 -21.38
CA GLY A 183 -2.54 3.42 -21.71
C GLY A 183 -3.75 2.82 -22.41
N PHE A 184 -3.53 1.77 -23.19
CA PHE A 184 -4.57 0.98 -23.82
C PHE A 184 -4.14 -0.48 -23.90
N ASP A 185 -5.12 -1.38 -23.87
CA ASP A 185 -4.92 -2.82 -24.07
C ASP A 185 -6.00 -3.33 -25.02
N ARG A 186 -5.57 -3.99 -26.09
CA ARG A 186 -6.43 -4.61 -27.11
C ARG A 186 -6.35 -6.12 -26.92
N ARG A 187 -7.33 -6.69 -26.22
CA ARG A 187 -7.46 -8.14 -26.03
C ARG A 187 -8.60 -8.69 -26.88
N ARG A 188 -8.27 -9.65 -27.75
CA ARG A 188 -9.18 -10.22 -28.76
C ARG A 188 -9.75 -9.11 -29.65
N GLN A 189 -11.01 -8.71 -29.43
CA GLN A 189 -11.71 -7.68 -30.21
C GLN A 189 -12.22 -6.49 -29.38
N ARG A 190 -11.89 -6.43 -28.08
CA ARG A 190 -12.26 -5.30 -27.22
C ARG A 190 -11.06 -4.43 -26.94
N LEU A 191 -11.22 -3.14 -27.17
CA LEU A 191 -10.22 -2.12 -26.88
C LEU A 191 -10.55 -1.49 -25.53
N SER A 192 -9.61 -1.58 -24.58
CA SER A 192 -9.70 -0.88 -23.31
C SER A 192 -8.74 0.31 -23.32
N VAL A 193 -9.23 1.47 -22.89
CA VAL A 193 -8.47 2.72 -22.90
C VAL A 193 -8.50 3.35 -21.52
N THR A 194 -7.33 3.76 -21.05
CA THR A 194 -7.15 4.55 -19.83
C THR A 194 -6.69 5.94 -20.20
N TYR A 195 -7.43 6.95 -19.76
CA TYR A 195 -7.18 8.35 -20.08
C TYR A 195 -7.14 9.20 -18.82
N ALA A 196 -6.52 10.37 -18.88
CA ALA A 196 -6.43 11.30 -17.76
C ALA A 196 -6.68 12.75 -18.17
N ASP A 197 -7.46 13.47 -17.37
CA ASP A 197 -7.73 14.90 -17.54
C ASP A 197 -6.56 15.74 -16.99
N LYS A 198 -5.48 15.82 -17.77
CA LYS A 198 -4.28 16.61 -17.43
C LYS A 198 -4.08 17.84 -18.30
N ILE A 199 -4.79 17.91 -19.43
CA ILE A 199 -4.54 18.88 -20.50
C ILE A 199 -5.63 19.96 -20.55
N GLY A 200 -6.88 19.61 -20.25
CA GLY A 200 -8.05 20.49 -20.35
C GLY A 200 -8.04 21.70 -19.41
N GLY A 201 -9.11 22.51 -19.43
CA GLY A 201 -9.21 23.72 -18.60
C GLY A 201 -9.24 23.44 -17.09
N ARG A 202 -9.97 22.39 -16.68
CA ARG A 202 -10.17 22.03 -15.26
C ARG A 202 -8.98 21.28 -14.62
N LYS A 203 -8.18 20.55 -15.43
CA LYS A 203 -6.97 19.79 -15.04
C LYS A 203 -7.13 19.00 -13.74
N THR A 204 -8.17 18.19 -13.63
CA THR A 204 -8.42 17.44 -12.39
C THR A 204 -7.37 16.38 -12.09
N GLY A 205 -6.55 15.99 -13.09
CA GLY A 205 -5.55 14.93 -13.00
C GLY A 205 -6.15 13.53 -12.87
N ARG A 206 -7.49 13.41 -12.87
CA ARG A 206 -8.20 12.15 -12.64
C ARG A 206 -8.11 11.25 -13.87
N ALA A 207 -7.91 9.96 -13.62
CA ALA A 207 -7.92 8.94 -14.65
C ALA A 207 -9.29 8.27 -14.76
N GLY A 208 -9.73 8.04 -15.99
CA GLY A 208 -10.90 7.24 -16.34
C GLY A 208 -10.49 6.00 -17.13
N HIS A 209 -11.30 4.95 -17.03
CA HIS A 209 -11.16 3.75 -17.84
C HIS A 209 -12.43 3.53 -18.65
N THR A 210 -12.28 3.10 -19.89
CA THR A 210 -13.40 2.77 -20.77
C THR A 210 -13.09 1.54 -21.61
N HIS A 211 -14.12 0.86 -22.08
CA HIS A 211 -14.03 -0.16 -23.11
C HIS A 211 -14.78 0.30 -24.36
N PHE A 212 -14.29 -0.10 -25.52
CA PHE A 212 -14.92 0.08 -26.82
C PHE A 212 -15.38 -1.28 -27.34
N GLU A 213 -16.55 -1.30 -27.99
CA GLU A 213 -17.05 -2.49 -28.67
C GLU A 213 -16.22 -2.76 -29.94
N PRO A 214 -16.27 -3.99 -30.51
CA PRO A 214 -15.53 -4.33 -31.72
C PRO A 214 -15.77 -3.31 -32.86
N GLY A 215 -14.69 -2.75 -33.40
CA GLY A 215 -14.74 -1.75 -34.47
C GLY A 215 -14.96 -0.31 -34.02
N GLN A 216 -15.17 -0.05 -32.72
CA GLN A 216 -15.16 1.32 -32.19
C GLN A 216 -13.75 1.72 -31.75
N GLU A 217 -13.31 2.91 -32.17
CA GLU A 217 -12.04 3.51 -31.77
C GLU A 217 -12.29 4.85 -31.05
N PRO A 218 -11.40 5.26 -30.12
CA PRO A 218 -11.51 6.55 -29.44
C PRO A 218 -11.28 7.70 -30.43
N LEU A 219 -12.02 8.79 -30.27
CA LEU A 219 -11.81 9.99 -31.08
C LEU A 219 -10.51 10.70 -30.68
N ILE A 220 -9.49 10.60 -31.51
CA ILE A 220 -8.18 11.24 -31.30
C ILE A 220 -8.15 12.61 -31.99
N VAL A 221 -7.75 13.64 -31.26
CA VAL A 221 -7.71 15.04 -31.72
C VAL A 221 -6.30 15.60 -31.81
N GLY A 222 -5.28 14.80 -31.52
CA GLY A 222 -3.88 15.17 -31.70
C GLY A 222 -2.93 14.42 -30.78
N GLU A 223 -1.76 15.00 -30.58
CA GLU A 223 -0.69 14.46 -29.73
C GLU A 223 -0.18 15.55 -28.78
N ASN A 224 0.13 15.17 -27.54
CA ASN A 224 0.79 16.05 -26.57
C ASN A 224 1.95 15.31 -25.90
N GLY A 225 3.17 15.76 -26.13
CA GLY A 225 4.37 15.23 -25.46
C GLY A 225 4.59 13.73 -25.66
N GLY A 226 4.35 13.21 -26.87
CA GLY A 226 4.51 11.78 -27.17
C GLY A 226 3.31 10.91 -26.81
N LYS A 227 2.15 11.50 -26.48
CA LYS A 227 0.94 10.74 -26.12
C LYS A 227 -0.25 11.20 -26.92
N ALA A 228 -1.05 10.25 -27.39
CA ALA A 228 -2.31 10.52 -28.07
C ALA A 228 -3.26 11.30 -27.15
N VAL A 229 -3.89 12.34 -27.70
CA VAL A 229 -4.90 13.16 -27.03
C VAL A 229 -6.25 12.76 -27.58
N GLY A 230 -7.10 12.20 -26.73
CA GLY A 230 -8.48 11.88 -27.06
C GLY A 230 -9.43 13.03 -26.73
N LEU A 231 -10.59 13.05 -27.38
CA LEU A 231 -11.68 13.96 -27.04
C LEU A 231 -12.62 13.29 -26.04
N ALA A 232 -12.79 13.94 -24.89
CA ALA A 232 -13.79 13.55 -23.90
C ALA A 232 -14.80 14.68 -23.70
N VAL A 233 -15.89 14.38 -22.99
CA VAL A 233 -16.90 15.37 -22.61
C VAL A 233 -17.16 15.32 -21.11
N TRP A 234 -17.25 16.49 -20.47
CA TRP A 234 -17.90 16.60 -19.18
C TRP A 234 -19.40 16.53 -19.38
N HIS A 235 -20.06 15.70 -18.59
CA HIS A 235 -21.51 15.59 -18.57
C HIS A 235 -22.00 16.24 -17.26
N GLY A 236 -22.56 17.44 -17.37
CA GLY A 236 -22.95 18.25 -16.21
C GLY A 236 -21.80 18.40 -15.19
N ASN A 237 -22.06 18.05 -13.92
CA ASN A 237 -21.08 18.12 -12.84
C ASN A 237 -20.51 16.74 -12.45
N THR A 238 -20.36 15.84 -13.41
CA THR A 238 -19.79 14.52 -13.18
C THR A 238 -18.32 14.60 -12.72
N ALA A 239 -17.88 13.62 -11.94
CA ALA A 239 -16.53 13.59 -11.37
C ALA A 239 -15.44 13.14 -12.35
N LEU A 240 -15.82 12.58 -13.50
CA LEU A 240 -14.96 12.05 -14.56
C LEU A 240 -15.54 12.43 -15.93
N PRO A 241 -14.72 12.89 -16.89
CA PRO A 241 -15.17 13.11 -18.25
C PRO A 241 -15.31 11.77 -18.99
N VAL A 242 -16.17 11.71 -20.00
CA VAL A 242 -16.41 10.50 -20.81
C VAL A 242 -15.65 10.60 -22.13
N LEU A 243 -14.75 9.64 -22.38
CA LEU A 243 -14.05 9.54 -23.66
C LEU A 243 -14.99 9.14 -24.80
N LEU A 244 -14.97 9.92 -25.88
CA LEU A 244 -15.80 9.73 -27.06
C LEU A 244 -15.17 8.75 -28.06
N ASP A 245 -16.03 8.12 -28.86
CA ASP A 245 -15.67 7.31 -30.00
C ASP A 245 -15.65 8.15 -31.28
N GLU A 246 -14.91 7.68 -32.30
CA GLU A 246 -14.76 8.40 -33.57
C GLU A 246 -16.07 8.74 -34.27
N ARG A 247 -17.13 7.96 -34.01
CA ARG A 247 -18.45 8.10 -34.61
C ARG A 247 -19.46 8.80 -33.71
N LEU A 248 -19.07 9.22 -32.50
CA LEU A 248 -19.98 9.81 -31.51
C LEU A 248 -21.23 8.95 -31.23
N GLU A 249 -21.12 7.62 -31.31
CA GLU A 249 -22.22 6.69 -30.98
C GLU A 249 -22.47 6.63 -29.48
N ARG A 250 -21.52 7.12 -28.67
CA ARG A 250 -21.66 7.22 -27.21
C ARG A 250 -22.59 8.34 -26.74
N ILE A 251 -22.96 9.25 -27.63
CA ILE A 251 -23.87 10.37 -27.32
C ILE A 251 -25.21 10.09 -28.00
N GLU A 252 -26.30 10.27 -27.24
CA GLU A 252 -27.66 10.15 -27.77
C GLU A 252 -28.03 11.39 -28.59
N MET A 253 -27.68 11.38 -29.87
CA MET A 253 -27.93 12.47 -30.83
C MET A 253 -28.49 11.94 -32.15
N THR A 254 -29.16 12.84 -32.89
CA THR A 254 -29.67 12.55 -34.24
C THR A 254 -28.53 12.38 -35.25
N PRO A 255 -28.72 11.61 -36.36
CA PRO A 255 -27.71 11.47 -37.40
C PRO A 255 -27.26 12.81 -38.01
N GLU A 256 -28.16 13.78 -38.11
CA GLU A 256 -27.90 15.12 -38.64
C GLU A 256 -26.99 15.91 -37.68
N GLU A 257 -27.33 15.94 -36.39
CA GLU A 257 -26.50 16.57 -35.35
C GLU A 257 -25.10 15.96 -35.29
N ARG A 258 -25.00 14.63 -35.44
CA ARG A 258 -23.71 13.91 -35.44
C ARG A 258 -22.82 14.34 -36.60
N THR A 259 -23.39 14.44 -37.79
CA THR A 259 -22.65 14.82 -39.00
C THR A 259 -22.19 16.27 -38.90
N ALA A 260 -23.05 17.16 -38.39
CA ALA A 260 -22.72 18.56 -38.13
C ALA A 260 -21.61 18.71 -37.08
N ALA A 261 -21.63 17.91 -36.01
CA ALA A 261 -20.61 17.95 -34.96
C ALA A 261 -19.23 17.49 -35.46
N LEU A 262 -19.18 16.47 -36.33
CA LEU A 262 -17.92 15.94 -36.88
C LEU A 262 -17.35 16.75 -38.05
N ALA A 263 -18.14 17.58 -38.73
CA ALA A 263 -17.71 18.31 -39.92
C ALA A 263 -16.51 19.25 -39.69
N PRO A 264 -16.45 20.08 -38.63
CA PRO A 264 -15.28 20.92 -38.35
C PRO A 264 -14.02 20.09 -38.11
N LEU A 265 -14.17 18.96 -37.43
CA LEU A 265 -13.07 18.07 -37.09
C LEU A 265 -12.50 17.36 -38.33
N ALA A 266 -13.37 16.93 -39.24
CA ALA A 266 -12.97 16.34 -40.51
C ALA A 266 -12.25 17.36 -41.41
N ALA A 267 -12.68 18.63 -41.39
CA ALA A 267 -12.03 19.71 -42.14
C ALA A 267 -10.62 20.02 -41.62
N GLU A 268 -10.41 19.99 -40.30
CA GLU A 268 -9.10 20.30 -39.70
C GLU A 268 -8.11 19.13 -39.73
N LEU A 269 -8.58 17.89 -39.55
CA LEU A 269 -7.71 16.70 -39.52
C LEU A 269 -7.50 16.04 -40.90
N GLY A 270 -8.38 16.31 -41.87
CA GLY A 270 -8.34 15.67 -43.20
C GLY A 270 -8.32 14.14 -43.13
N ASP A 271 -7.62 13.50 -44.08
CA ASP A 271 -7.38 12.05 -44.10
C ASP A 271 -6.33 11.59 -43.05
N SER A 272 -5.65 12.53 -42.39
CA SER A 272 -4.56 12.25 -41.45
C SER A 272 -5.07 12.21 -40.00
N ARG A 273 -6.04 11.33 -39.72
CA ARG A 273 -6.49 11.10 -38.34
C ARG A 273 -5.36 10.43 -37.55
N PRO A 274 -4.84 11.03 -36.47
CA PRO A 274 -3.82 10.39 -35.66
C PRO A 274 -4.42 9.14 -35.01
N GLY A 275 -3.94 7.96 -35.39
CA GLY A 275 -4.36 6.71 -34.76
C GLY A 275 -3.85 6.60 -33.32
N LEU A 276 -4.30 5.57 -32.61
CA LEU A 276 -3.70 5.15 -31.33
C LEU A 276 -2.26 4.67 -31.55
N VAL A 277 -1.31 5.59 -31.55
CA VAL A 277 0.11 5.25 -31.64
C VAL A 277 0.58 4.76 -30.26
N VAL A 278 1.08 3.52 -30.19
CA VAL A 278 1.86 3.03 -29.04
C VAL A 278 3.20 3.78 -29.05
N GLN A 279 3.20 5.02 -28.60
CA GLN A 279 4.47 5.69 -28.35
C GLN A 279 5.04 5.13 -27.05
N GLY A 280 6.09 4.32 -27.20
CA GLY A 280 6.92 3.87 -26.08
C GLY A 280 7.39 5.11 -25.32
N LYS A 281 6.93 5.26 -24.08
CA LYS A 281 7.37 6.36 -23.21
C LYS A 281 8.89 6.45 -23.29
N LYS A 282 9.43 7.63 -23.59
CA LYS A 282 10.82 7.95 -23.28
C LYS A 282 10.92 7.95 -21.76
N GLY A 283 11.16 6.75 -21.22
CA GLY A 283 11.27 6.52 -19.79
C GLY A 283 12.32 7.44 -19.20
N TRP A 284 12.17 7.76 -17.92
CA TRP A 284 13.20 8.49 -17.20
C TRP A 284 14.56 7.84 -17.47
N SER A 285 15.57 8.64 -17.82
CA SER A 285 16.87 8.11 -18.19
C SER A 285 17.37 7.14 -17.11
N ILE A 286 18.05 6.07 -17.49
CA ILE A 286 18.56 5.06 -16.54
C ILE A 286 19.35 5.74 -15.42
N LYS A 287 20.15 6.77 -15.74
CA LYS A 287 20.90 7.59 -14.78
C LYS A 287 20.01 8.25 -13.73
N ALA A 288 18.88 8.80 -14.15
CA ALA A 288 17.98 9.50 -13.24
C ALA A 288 17.17 8.53 -12.37
N ARG A 289 16.83 7.34 -12.89
CA ARG A 289 16.27 6.24 -12.08
C ARG A 289 17.26 5.74 -11.04
N LEU A 290 18.53 5.59 -11.42
CA LEU A 290 19.61 5.20 -10.51
C LEU A 290 19.87 6.26 -9.45
N ALA A 291 19.92 7.54 -9.82
CA ALA A 291 20.11 8.64 -8.86
C ALA A 291 18.96 8.71 -7.84
N ALA A 292 17.72 8.52 -8.28
CA ALA A 292 16.58 8.49 -7.39
C ALA A 292 16.57 7.26 -6.48
N ALA A 293 16.92 6.09 -7.02
CA ALA A 293 17.07 4.88 -6.21
C ALA A 293 18.17 5.07 -5.15
N LEU A 294 19.31 5.64 -5.52
CA LEU A 294 20.40 5.95 -4.59
C LEU A 294 19.97 6.94 -3.52
N LEU A 295 19.27 8.02 -3.89
CA LEU A 295 18.73 8.99 -2.93
C LEU A 295 17.78 8.30 -1.93
N VAL A 296 16.86 7.47 -2.40
CA VAL A 296 15.93 6.72 -1.54
C VAL A 296 16.71 5.79 -0.61
N ILE A 297 17.71 5.07 -1.11
CA ILE A 297 18.58 4.21 -0.28
C ILE A 297 19.30 5.03 0.79
N LEU A 298 19.89 6.17 0.43
CA LEU A 298 20.58 7.05 1.39
C LEU A 298 19.64 7.60 2.46
N LEU A 299 18.40 7.96 2.09
CA LEU A 299 17.38 8.40 3.04
C LEU A 299 16.96 7.27 3.99
N ILE A 300 16.80 6.05 3.48
CA ILE A 300 16.51 4.87 4.30
C ILE A 300 17.66 4.61 5.27
N ILE A 301 18.90 4.60 4.79
CA ILE A 301 20.10 4.40 5.64
C ILE A 301 20.17 5.49 6.71
N GLY A 302 19.99 6.77 6.34
CA GLY A 302 19.98 7.89 7.28
C GLY A 302 18.87 7.78 8.31
N GLY A 303 17.67 7.33 7.91
CA GLY A 303 16.55 7.08 8.80
C GLY A 303 16.82 5.94 9.79
N ILE A 304 17.34 4.81 9.31
CA ILE A 304 17.72 3.66 10.16
C ILE A 304 18.79 4.07 11.16
N PHE A 305 19.84 4.76 10.70
CA PHE A 305 20.96 5.17 11.57
C PHE A 305 20.52 6.25 12.57
N GLY A 306 19.69 7.20 12.16
CA GLY A 306 19.12 8.20 13.05
C GLY A 306 18.21 7.58 14.12
N TYR A 307 17.40 6.59 13.75
CA TYR A 307 16.55 5.85 14.67
C TYR A 307 17.38 5.00 15.65
N TRP A 308 18.42 4.32 15.17
CA TRP A 308 19.38 3.60 16.02
C TRP A 308 20.10 4.54 17.00
N LEU A 309 20.56 5.70 16.53
CA LEU A 309 21.22 6.68 17.38
C LEU A 309 20.27 7.19 18.46
N TRP A 310 19.04 7.54 18.10
CA TRP A 310 18.00 7.89 19.07
C TRP A 310 17.76 6.76 20.08
N TYR A 311 17.78 5.50 19.65
CA TYR A 311 17.60 4.37 20.54
C TYR A 311 18.70 4.29 21.60
N VAL A 312 19.97 4.25 21.19
CA VAL A 312 21.08 4.07 22.13
C VAL A 312 21.27 5.27 23.04
N THR A 313 20.90 6.49 22.61
CA THR A 313 21.08 7.69 23.44
C THR A 313 19.83 8.10 24.23
N SER A 314 18.63 7.87 23.70
CA SER A 314 17.43 8.59 24.14
C SER A 314 16.17 7.73 24.32
N ALA A 315 16.10 6.49 23.82
CA ALA A 315 14.88 5.67 23.96
C ALA A 315 14.55 5.40 25.43
N THR A 316 13.27 5.40 25.79
CA THR A 316 12.80 5.21 27.18
C THR A 316 12.93 3.78 27.70
N SER A 317 13.19 2.81 26.83
CA SER A 317 13.37 1.40 27.16
C SER A 317 14.55 0.81 26.38
N GLN A 318 15.35 -0.04 27.02
CA GLN A 318 16.39 -0.84 26.36
C GLN A 318 15.81 -1.92 25.45
N PHE A 319 14.57 -2.36 25.71
CA PHE A 319 13.83 -3.35 24.91
C PHE A 319 12.99 -2.65 23.84
N THR A 320 13.67 -1.98 22.90
CA THR A 320 13.03 -1.28 21.78
C THR A 320 13.43 -1.92 20.45
N SER A 321 12.66 -2.92 20.00
CA SER A 321 12.78 -3.47 18.64
C SER A 321 12.04 -2.55 17.62
N PRO A 322 12.57 -2.33 16.40
CA PRO A 322 13.74 -2.99 15.80
C PRO A 322 15.10 -2.32 16.10
N ALA A 323 15.16 -1.26 16.92
CA ALA A 323 16.40 -0.52 17.15
C ALA A 323 17.48 -1.33 17.90
N MET A 324 17.04 -2.17 18.83
CA MET A 324 17.86 -3.18 19.52
C MET A 324 18.48 -4.17 18.52
N ASP A 325 17.70 -4.64 17.54
CA ASP A 325 18.15 -5.58 16.52
C ASP A 325 19.14 -4.91 15.57
N ILE A 326 18.86 -3.66 15.19
CA ILE A 326 19.80 -2.83 14.44
C ILE A 326 21.12 -2.69 15.21
N ASN A 327 21.06 -2.44 16.53
CA ASN A 327 22.26 -2.36 17.36
C ASN A 327 23.02 -3.70 17.40
N ASN A 328 22.33 -4.83 17.52
CA ASN A 328 22.93 -6.16 17.48
C ASN A 328 23.67 -6.45 16.15
N MET A 329 23.12 -5.97 15.03
CA MET A 329 23.72 -6.13 13.71
C MET A 329 24.89 -5.18 13.42
N MET A 330 25.12 -4.16 14.26
CA MET A 330 26.20 -3.21 14.05
C MET A 330 27.57 -3.90 14.13
N PRO A 331 28.59 -3.38 13.41
CA PRO A 331 29.97 -3.81 13.61
C PRO A 331 30.35 -3.77 15.08
N GLU A 332 31.17 -4.73 15.52
CA GLU A 332 31.43 -4.99 16.94
C GLU A 332 31.77 -3.74 17.76
N SER A 333 32.62 -2.85 17.23
CA SER A 333 32.99 -1.60 17.91
C SER A 333 31.81 -0.64 18.10
N VAL A 334 30.93 -0.54 17.10
CA VAL A 334 29.74 0.32 17.12
C VAL A 334 28.67 -0.28 18.03
N ASN A 335 28.47 -1.60 17.98
CA ASN A 335 27.57 -2.32 18.86
C ASN A 335 27.98 -2.15 20.34
N ARG A 336 29.27 -2.35 20.67
CA ARG A 336 29.80 -2.15 22.04
C ARG A 336 29.53 -0.73 22.53
N TRP A 337 29.84 0.27 21.71
CA TRP A 337 29.56 1.66 22.06
C TRP A 337 28.06 1.91 22.29
N GLY A 338 27.19 1.35 21.45
CA GLY A 338 25.73 1.45 21.64
C GLY A 338 25.27 0.81 22.95
N CYS A 339 25.80 -0.39 23.27
CA CYS A 339 25.54 -1.07 24.53
C CYS A 339 26.02 -0.26 25.74
N ASP A 340 27.18 0.40 25.66
CA ASP A 340 27.67 1.28 26.72
C ASP A 340 26.73 2.48 26.97
N GLN A 341 26.17 3.08 25.92
CA GLN A 341 25.21 4.18 26.09
C GLN A 341 23.91 3.70 26.76
N LEU A 342 23.42 2.53 26.39
CA LEU A 342 22.25 1.91 27.01
C LEU A 342 22.53 1.55 28.48
N LYS A 343 23.70 0.96 28.76
CA LYS A 343 24.12 0.55 30.12
C LYS A 343 24.21 1.73 31.08
N LYS A 344 24.64 2.91 30.63
CA LYS A 344 24.63 4.12 31.46
C LYS A 344 23.25 4.50 32.00
N ARG A 345 22.19 4.06 31.33
CA ARG A 345 20.81 4.44 31.63
C ARG A 345 19.99 3.30 32.24
N PHE A 346 20.32 2.07 31.88
CA PHE A 346 19.56 0.87 32.26
C PHE A 346 20.43 -0.18 32.97
N GLY A 347 21.62 0.17 33.44
CA GLY A 347 22.62 -0.77 33.98
C GLY A 347 22.15 -1.61 35.17
N ASP A 348 21.17 -1.12 35.93
CA ASP A 348 20.56 -1.84 37.06
C ASP A 348 19.50 -2.87 36.61
N GLN A 349 19.20 -2.94 35.32
CA GLN A 349 18.24 -3.86 34.72
C GLN A 349 18.96 -4.88 33.82
N ARG A 350 18.26 -5.94 33.41
CA ARG A 350 18.81 -6.90 32.44
C ARG A 350 19.15 -6.24 31.11
N ALA A 351 20.25 -6.69 30.50
CA ALA A 351 20.74 -6.18 29.23
C ALA A 351 19.78 -6.54 28.08
N PRO A 352 19.62 -5.65 27.08
CA PRO A 352 18.85 -5.95 25.89
C PRO A 352 19.61 -6.94 24.99
N PHE A 353 18.86 -7.63 24.13
CA PHE A 353 19.42 -8.52 23.11
C PHE A 353 20.51 -7.81 22.28
N GLY A 354 21.61 -8.51 22.03
CA GLY A 354 22.80 -7.94 21.38
C GLY A 354 23.72 -7.13 22.28
N CYS A 355 23.36 -6.92 23.55
CA CYS A 355 24.21 -6.32 24.59
C CYS A 355 24.45 -7.25 25.80
N THR A 356 23.96 -8.49 25.72
CA THR A 356 24.09 -9.48 26.78
C THR A 356 25.48 -10.15 26.78
N ALA A 357 25.96 -10.50 27.96
CA ALA A 357 27.11 -11.39 28.14
C ALA A 357 26.71 -12.85 27.85
N SER A 358 27.63 -13.80 28.06
CA SER A 358 27.40 -15.23 27.81
C SER A 358 26.32 -15.86 28.70
N ASP A 359 25.88 -15.16 29.75
CA ASP A 359 24.77 -15.54 30.62
C ASP A 359 23.42 -14.97 30.16
N TYR A 360 23.39 -14.34 28.97
CA TYR A 360 22.21 -13.83 28.28
C TYR A 360 21.33 -12.85 29.08
N SER A 361 21.83 -12.34 30.21
CA SER A 361 21.10 -11.49 31.14
C SER A 361 21.93 -10.31 31.60
N SER A 362 23.21 -10.53 31.89
CA SER A 362 24.14 -9.48 32.30
C SER A 362 24.61 -8.64 31.11
N TRP A 363 25.01 -7.41 31.37
CA TRP A 363 25.64 -6.54 30.37
C TRP A 363 27.04 -7.05 30.02
N LYS A 364 27.35 -7.13 28.72
CA LYS A 364 28.70 -7.43 28.23
C LYS A 364 29.71 -6.29 28.42
#